data_AF-A0A9P4WV49-F1
#
_entry.id   AF-A0A9P4WV49-F1
#
_cell.length_a   1.000
_cell.length_b   1.000
_cell.length_c   1.000
_cell.angle_alpha   90.00
_cell.angle_beta   90.00
_cell.angle_gamma   90.00
#
_symmetry.space_group_name_H-M   'P 1'
#
loop_
_entity.id
_entity.type
_entity.pdbx_description
1 polymer ?
#
loop_
_entity_poly.entity_id
_entity_poly.type
_entity_poly.pdbx_seq_one_letter_code
_entity_poly.pdbx_strand_id
1 'polypeptide(L)'
;MAPLQSYDHVDLPSVRRPEQEAWRRTERERADAKDKRHTVWCFFLLPVTIIRVALVVPVVFYWQILLAHEAVLASDEHLPQKFALPIRSTERTAVVWSNILFYWHVIILLPCLFTIVPPFNLPVAVMDTLLAAYVARILDQQGTFVPPYEFRCRNLRGWDRTWSGDNGYFVYAVERAGRPKEEGHFCTLVVREWQYGVAIVVFYSLVALFEWFAFLTMASSSRYQIEPQRRKLINTFKSVCLIPSMAIIFVRAILYDTPRWLYRAYLPTTIKRKIRAGRRLAIKVAVAVEQKTETELRAWGSEQRQRYVDGEPKDRIPPLARFLGNYDALILLVQELHYMDVLMLARTCKSVRNVVLPSHDFDRRLTVFSRYTCGKHK
;
A
#
# COMPACT_ATOMS: atom_id res chain seq x y z
N MET A 1 29.03 84.61 -30.11
CA MET A 1 28.96 83.14 -30.11
C MET A 1 29.76 82.63 -28.92
N ALA A 2 29.07 82.21 -27.86
CA ALA A 2 29.70 81.66 -26.66
C ALA A 2 29.71 80.12 -26.76
N PRO A 3 30.78 79.43 -26.34
CA PRO A 3 30.86 77.98 -26.43
C PRO A 3 29.88 77.32 -25.46
N LEU A 4 29.12 76.34 -25.97
CA LEU A 4 28.25 75.47 -25.17
C LEU A 4 29.09 74.71 -24.15
N GLN A 5 28.92 75.05 -22.88
CA GLN A 5 29.48 74.34 -21.74
C GLN A 5 28.89 72.92 -21.72
N SER A 6 29.75 71.93 -21.95
CA SER A 6 29.47 70.52 -21.73
C SER A 6 29.04 70.33 -20.27
N TYR A 7 27.76 70.07 -20.05
CA TYR A 7 27.26 69.64 -18.75
C TYR A 7 27.90 68.28 -18.44
N ASP A 8 28.83 68.27 -17.49
CA ASP A 8 29.32 67.04 -16.89
C ASP A 8 28.11 66.27 -16.38
N HIS A 9 27.86 65.11 -16.99
CA HIS A 9 26.88 64.15 -16.50
C HIS A 9 27.34 63.77 -15.08
N VAL A 10 26.71 64.37 -14.08
CA VAL A 10 26.87 63.95 -12.69
C VAL A 10 26.36 62.51 -12.64
N ASP A 11 27.29 61.56 -12.59
CA ASP A 11 27.02 60.16 -12.33
C ASP A 11 26.34 60.07 -10.96
N LEU A 12 25.02 60.14 -10.97
CA LEU A 12 24.20 59.85 -9.80
C LEU A 12 24.63 58.45 -9.35
N PRO A 13 25.17 58.29 -8.12
CA PRO A 13 25.66 57.01 -7.63
C PRO A 13 24.52 56.03 -7.80
N SER A 14 24.71 55.05 -8.70
CA SER A 14 23.67 54.14 -9.12
C SER A 14 23.01 53.61 -7.86
N VAL A 15 21.77 53.99 -7.60
CA VAL A 15 21.00 53.50 -6.47
C VAL A 15 20.85 52.01 -6.73
N ARG A 16 21.82 51.22 -6.23
CA ARG A 16 21.82 49.78 -6.33
C ARG A 16 20.57 49.34 -5.63
N ARG A 17 19.60 48.89 -6.44
CA ARG A 17 18.32 48.45 -5.90
C ARG A 17 18.61 47.27 -4.97
N PRO A 18 18.21 47.34 -3.68
CA PRO A 18 18.44 46.26 -2.72
C PRO A 18 17.92 44.89 -3.21
N GLU A 19 16.96 44.90 -4.14
CA GLU A 19 16.47 43.72 -4.85
C GLU A 19 17.55 42.96 -5.64
N GLN A 20 18.46 43.66 -6.33
CA GLN A 20 19.52 42.99 -7.09
C GLN A 20 20.53 42.31 -6.17
N GLU A 21 20.84 42.92 -5.02
CA GLU A 21 21.74 42.33 -4.03
C GLU A 21 21.09 41.13 -3.34
N ALA A 22 19.80 41.21 -3.00
CA ALA A 22 19.03 40.08 -2.49
C ALA A 22 19.01 38.91 -3.48
N TRP A 23 18.75 39.18 -4.77
CA TRP A 23 18.77 38.15 -5.81
C TRP A 23 20.15 37.49 -5.94
N ARG A 24 21.24 38.26 -6.01
CA ARG A 24 22.60 37.72 -6.06
C ARG A 24 22.96 36.88 -4.84
N ARG A 25 22.52 37.27 -3.63
CA ARG A 25 22.70 36.46 -2.41
C ARG A 25 21.98 35.12 -2.55
N THR A 26 20.72 35.12 -2.97
CA THR A 26 19.97 33.86 -3.16
C THR A 26 20.58 32.95 -4.23
N GLU A 27 21.18 33.51 -5.28
CA GLU A 27 21.81 32.71 -6.34
C GLU A 27 23.13 32.08 -5.87
N ARG A 28 23.95 32.81 -5.10
CA ARG A 28 25.15 32.26 -4.46
C ARG A 28 24.80 31.16 -3.46
N GLU A 29 23.79 31.38 -2.61
CA GLU A 29 23.32 30.36 -1.66
C GLU A 29 22.83 29.08 -2.38
N ARG A 30 22.18 29.22 -3.56
CA ARG A 30 21.79 28.07 -4.39
C ARG A 30 22.98 27.33 -4.99
N ALA A 31 24.00 28.06 -5.44
CA ALA A 31 25.23 27.46 -5.97
C ALA A 31 25.97 26.68 -4.88
N ASP A 32 26.16 27.29 -3.71
CA ASP A 32 26.78 26.65 -2.54
C ASP A 32 25.98 25.42 -2.08
N ALA A 33 24.65 25.50 -2.08
CA ALA A 33 23.78 24.38 -1.75
C ALA A 33 23.92 23.22 -2.75
N LYS A 34 24.15 23.50 -4.03
CA LYS A 34 24.36 22.49 -5.07
C LYS A 34 25.71 21.77 -4.87
N ASP A 35 26.76 22.53 -4.59
CA ASP A 35 28.10 21.97 -4.34
C ASP A 35 28.12 21.10 -3.06
N LYS A 36 27.58 21.63 -1.95
CA LYS A 36 27.40 20.87 -0.71
C LYS A 36 26.63 19.57 -0.91
N ARG A 37 25.62 19.57 -1.76
CA ARG A 37 24.84 18.36 -2.07
C ARG A 37 25.68 17.29 -2.76
N HIS A 38 26.54 17.66 -3.71
CA HIS A 38 27.44 16.71 -4.37
C HIS A 38 28.44 16.12 -3.36
N THR A 39 29.04 16.96 -2.53
CA THR A 39 29.95 16.55 -1.47
C THR A 39 29.27 15.59 -0.48
N VAL A 40 28.09 15.95 0.05
CA VAL A 40 27.35 15.09 0.99
C VAL A 40 26.97 13.76 0.35
N TRP A 41 26.58 13.76 -0.92
CA TRP A 41 26.23 12.54 -1.63
C TRP A 41 27.43 11.61 -1.81
N CYS A 42 28.56 12.13 -2.27
CA CYS A 42 29.77 11.32 -2.49
C CYS A 42 30.39 10.81 -1.19
N PHE A 43 30.44 11.64 -0.13
CA PHE A 43 31.15 11.29 1.10
C PHE A 43 30.31 10.51 2.12
N PHE A 44 28.99 10.70 2.16
CA PHE A 44 28.14 10.06 3.17
C PHE A 44 27.16 9.06 2.57
N LEU A 45 26.42 9.44 1.52
CA LEU A 45 25.36 8.59 0.98
C LEU A 45 25.88 7.43 0.14
N LEU A 46 26.94 7.64 -0.65
CA LEU A 46 27.53 6.56 -1.45
C LEU A 46 28.10 5.43 -0.56
N PRO A 47 28.90 5.69 0.50
CA PRO A 47 29.32 4.66 1.44
C PRO A 47 28.15 3.96 2.13
N VAL A 48 27.11 4.70 2.54
CA VAL A 48 25.89 4.10 3.13
C VAL A 48 25.26 3.09 2.17
N THR A 49 25.11 3.44 0.90
CA THR A 49 24.54 2.53 -0.11
C THR A 49 25.41 1.29 -0.31
N ILE A 50 26.73 1.44 -0.36
CA ILE A 50 27.67 0.31 -0.50
C ILE A 50 27.57 -0.62 0.72
N ILE A 51 27.58 -0.05 1.93
CA ILE A 51 27.48 -0.83 3.18
C ILE A 51 26.12 -1.54 3.25
N ARG A 52 25.02 -0.88 2.87
CA ARG A 52 23.69 -1.52 2.83
C ARG A 52 23.67 -2.71 1.86
N VAL A 53 24.21 -2.56 0.64
CA VAL A 53 24.28 -3.68 -0.31
C VAL A 53 25.11 -4.83 0.25
N ALA A 54 26.25 -4.54 0.89
CA ALA A 54 27.08 -5.55 1.52
C ALA A 54 26.38 -6.25 2.71
N LEU A 55 25.53 -5.52 3.45
CA LEU A 55 24.76 -6.02 4.59
C LEU A 55 23.64 -6.99 4.21
N VAL A 56 23.22 -7.04 2.94
CA VAL A 56 22.17 -7.99 2.49
C VAL A 56 22.55 -9.43 2.85
N VAL A 57 23.82 -9.80 2.61
CA VAL A 57 24.32 -11.16 2.86
C VAL A 57 24.23 -11.54 4.35
N PRO A 58 24.87 -10.84 5.30
CA PRO A 58 24.81 -11.20 6.71
C PRO A 58 23.39 -11.11 7.28
N VAL A 59 22.56 -10.14 6.84
CA VAL A 59 21.17 -10.03 7.30
C VAL A 59 20.34 -11.25 6.87
N VAL A 60 20.48 -11.71 5.62
CA VAL A 60 19.78 -12.91 5.13
C VAL A 60 20.23 -14.16 5.89
N PHE A 61 21.54 -14.35 6.09
CA PHE A 61 22.04 -15.51 6.82
C PHE A 61 21.62 -15.49 8.29
N TYR A 62 21.73 -14.34 8.97
CA TYR A 62 21.27 -14.18 10.35
C TYR A 62 19.79 -14.50 10.50
N TRP A 63 18.95 -13.97 9.61
CA TRP A 63 17.51 -14.23 9.59
C TRP A 63 17.18 -15.72 9.37
N GLN A 64 17.83 -16.39 8.42
CA GLN A 64 17.61 -17.81 8.15
C GLN A 64 18.04 -18.71 9.31
N ILE A 65 19.18 -18.42 9.94
CA ILE A 65 19.68 -19.19 11.09
C ILE A 65 18.71 -19.06 12.27
N LEU A 66 18.25 -17.84 12.57
CA LEU A 66 17.27 -17.60 13.65
C LEU A 66 15.95 -18.35 13.43
N LEU A 67 15.41 -18.36 12.20
CA LEU A 67 14.19 -19.12 11.90
C LEU A 67 14.39 -20.63 12.09
N ALA A 68 15.55 -21.15 11.72
CA ALA A 68 15.89 -22.55 11.94
C ALA A 68 16.01 -22.86 13.44
N HIS A 69 16.64 -21.98 14.23
CA HIS A 69 16.73 -22.11 15.68
C HIS A 69 15.37 -22.04 16.36
N GLU A 70 14.49 -21.12 15.95
CA GLU A 70 13.13 -21.04 16.47
C GLU A 70 12.35 -22.31 16.20
N ALA A 71 12.45 -22.90 15.00
CA ALA A 71 11.76 -24.13 14.67
C ALA A 71 12.19 -25.30 15.59
N VAL A 72 13.48 -25.38 15.93
CA VAL A 72 14.00 -26.35 16.89
C VAL A 72 13.44 -26.07 18.29
N LEU A 73 13.47 -24.83 18.75
CA LEU A 73 13.00 -24.43 20.09
C LEU A 73 11.48 -24.49 20.27
N ALA A 74 10.71 -24.24 19.22
CA ALA A 74 9.26 -24.24 19.24
C ALA A 74 8.67 -25.65 19.20
N SER A 75 9.44 -26.62 18.70
CA SER A 75 9.00 -28.01 18.58
C SER A 75 8.81 -28.75 19.91
N ASP A 76 9.23 -28.17 21.05
CA ASP A 76 9.09 -28.82 22.37
C ASP A 76 8.43 -27.94 23.43
N GLU A 77 7.28 -28.41 23.94
CA GLU A 77 6.53 -27.80 25.05
C GLU A 77 7.19 -28.02 26.42
N HIS A 78 8.12 -28.98 26.56
CA HIS A 78 8.59 -29.49 27.86
C HIS A 78 9.98 -28.98 28.27
N LEU A 79 10.51 -27.95 27.60
CA LEU A 79 11.77 -27.31 27.99
C LEU A 79 11.70 -26.83 29.46
N PRO A 80 12.61 -27.25 30.36
CA PRO A 80 12.50 -27.04 31.79
C PRO A 80 12.47 -25.55 32.09
N GLN A 81 11.37 -25.13 32.72
CA GLN A 81 10.99 -23.72 32.92
C GLN A 81 12.09 -22.86 33.54
N LYS A 82 13.00 -23.44 34.33
CA LYS A 82 14.02 -22.70 35.07
C LYS A 82 15.19 -22.19 34.23
N PHE A 83 15.54 -22.88 33.14
CA PHE A 83 16.70 -22.55 32.30
C PHE A 83 16.30 -22.10 30.90
N ALA A 84 15.17 -22.61 30.41
CA ALA A 84 14.66 -22.29 29.09
C ALA A 84 14.08 -20.88 28.98
N LEU A 85 13.56 -20.30 30.06
CA LEU A 85 12.80 -19.05 29.97
C LEU A 85 13.61 -17.85 29.45
N PRO A 86 14.81 -17.52 29.99
CA PRO A 86 15.58 -16.37 29.50
C PRO A 86 16.08 -16.61 28.07
N ILE A 87 16.62 -17.80 27.77
CA ILE A 87 17.14 -18.12 26.44
C ILE A 87 16.01 -18.12 25.41
N ARG A 88 14.89 -18.83 25.68
CA ARG A 88 13.72 -18.85 24.79
C ARG A 88 13.13 -17.45 24.60
N SER A 89 13.11 -16.63 25.65
CA SER A 89 12.66 -15.24 25.55
C SER A 89 13.58 -14.41 24.66
N THR A 90 14.90 -14.51 24.84
CA THR A 90 15.90 -13.81 24.03
C THR A 90 15.85 -14.27 22.57
N GLU A 91 15.84 -15.59 22.30
CA GLU A 91 15.76 -16.16 20.96
C GLU A 91 14.46 -15.79 20.24
N ARG A 92 13.32 -15.87 20.92
CA ARG A 92 12.04 -15.44 20.33
C ARG A 92 12.05 -13.94 20.00
N THR A 93 12.65 -13.14 20.87
CA THR A 93 12.82 -11.70 20.63
C THR A 93 13.77 -11.47 19.44
N ALA A 94 14.86 -12.22 19.34
CA ALA A 94 15.80 -12.19 18.23
C ALA A 94 15.12 -12.50 16.88
N VAL A 95 14.25 -13.51 16.84
CA VAL A 95 13.47 -13.84 15.63
C VAL A 95 12.55 -12.68 15.22
N VAL A 96 11.78 -12.14 16.16
CA VAL A 96 10.85 -11.04 15.85
C VAL A 96 11.62 -9.83 15.30
N TRP A 97 12.72 -9.45 15.95
CA TRP A 97 13.53 -8.31 15.51
C TRP A 97 14.33 -8.58 14.23
N SER A 98 14.80 -9.81 13.99
CA SER A 98 15.46 -10.19 12.74
C SER A 98 14.50 -10.15 11.54
N ASN A 99 13.24 -10.56 11.74
CA ASN A 99 12.18 -10.38 10.74
C ASN A 99 11.99 -8.89 10.40
N ILE A 100 11.81 -8.05 11.43
CA ILE A 100 11.65 -6.60 11.24
C ILE A 100 12.87 -6.01 10.52
N LEU A 101 14.08 -6.37 10.96
CA LEU A 101 15.34 -5.94 10.36
C LEU A 101 15.43 -6.34 8.89
N PHE A 102 15.13 -7.60 8.56
CA PHE A 102 15.17 -8.11 7.19
C PHE A 102 14.22 -7.33 6.28
N TYR A 103 12.94 -7.21 6.65
CA TYR A 103 11.97 -6.49 5.83
C TYR A 103 12.29 -5.01 5.72
N TRP A 104 12.72 -4.37 6.82
CA TRP A 104 13.17 -2.99 6.81
C TRP A 104 14.35 -2.78 5.86
N HIS A 105 15.35 -3.67 5.89
CA HIS A 105 16.51 -3.61 5.02
C HIS A 105 16.11 -3.71 3.54
N VAL A 106 15.22 -4.64 3.19
CA VAL A 106 14.71 -4.79 1.82
C VAL A 106 13.93 -3.55 1.37
N ILE A 107 13.06 -3.02 2.24
CA ILE A 107 12.25 -1.83 1.94
C ILE A 107 13.13 -0.62 1.70
N ILE A 108 14.20 -0.43 2.48
CA ILE A 108 15.03 0.77 2.41
C ILE A 108 16.13 0.70 1.35
N LEU A 109 16.57 -0.49 0.97
CA LEU A 109 17.61 -0.69 -0.04
C LEU A 109 17.22 -0.04 -1.38
N LEU A 110 15.97 -0.20 -1.81
CA LEU A 110 15.46 0.37 -3.07
C LEU A 110 15.45 1.92 -3.06
N PRO A 111 14.82 2.60 -2.08
CA PRO A 111 14.89 4.05 -1.95
C PRO A 111 16.30 4.62 -1.79
N CYS A 112 17.20 3.94 -1.06
CA CYS A 112 18.58 4.39 -0.89
C CYS A 112 19.36 4.41 -2.21
N LEU A 113 19.09 3.48 -3.13
CA LEU A 113 19.73 3.45 -4.45
C LEU A 113 19.31 4.63 -5.35
N PHE A 114 18.10 5.16 -5.18
CA PHE A 114 17.51 6.07 -6.20
C PHE A 114 17.04 7.43 -5.68
N THR A 115 16.62 7.57 -4.43
CA THR A 115 15.65 8.63 -4.09
C THR A 115 15.92 9.38 -2.79
N ILE A 116 16.45 8.72 -1.75
CA ILE A 116 16.53 9.36 -0.43
C ILE A 116 17.70 10.35 -0.41
N VAL A 117 17.34 11.63 -0.46
CA VAL A 117 18.26 12.76 -0.28
C VAL A 117 17.94 13.43 1.05
N PRO A 118 18.94 13.84 1.86
CA PRO A 118 18.72 14.67 3.03
C PRO A 118 17.91 15.93 2.68
N PRO A 119 16.98 16.35 3.56
CA PRO A 119 16.79 15.94 4.96
C PRO A 119 15.81 14.77 5.18
N PHE A 120 15.24 14.21 4.11
CA PHE A 120 14.22 13.15 4.22
C PHE A 120 14.76 11.80 4.68
N ASN A 121 16.07 11.70 4.89
CA ASN A 121 16.72 10.52 5.47
C ASN A 121 16.56 10.44 7.00
N LEU A 122 16.07 11.49 7.69
CA LEU A 122 15.95 11.49 9.15
C LEU A 122 15.14 10.30 9.71
N PRO A 123 13.93 9.97 9.20
CA PRO A 123 13.20 8.80 9.70
C PRO A 123 13.96 7.50 9.51
N VAL A 124 14.77 7.41 8.44
CA VAL A 124 15.61 6.26 8.15
C VAL A 124 16.72 6.14 9.18
N ALA A 125 17.43 7.24 9.43
CA ALA A 125 18.51 7.31 10.42
C ALA A 125 18.00 6.92 11.83
N VAL A 126 16.82 7.41 12.21
CA VAL A 126 16.18 7.09 13.49
C VAL A 126 15.87 5.59 13.58
N MET A 127 15.22 5.04 12.56
CA MET A 127 14.87 3.61 12.53
C MET A 127 16.10 2.71 12.54
N ASP A 128 17.14 3.04 11.76
CA ASP A 128 18.40 2.29 11.75
C ASP A 128 19.12 2.35 13.09
N THR A 129 19.11 3.50 13.76
CA THR A 129 19.67 3.65 15.12
C THR A 129 18.91 2.77 16.11
N LEU A 130 17.58 2.76 16.05
CA LEU A 130 16.74 1.92 16.91
C LEU A 130 17.01 0.44 16.65
N LEU A 131 17.03 0.02 15.39
CA LEU A 131 17.32 -1.38 15.03
C LEU A 131 18.71 -1.81 15.50
N ALA A 132 19.73 -0.98 15.30
CA ALA A 132 21.09 -1.25 15.80
C ALA A 132 21.10 -1.41 17.33
N ALA A 133 20.43 -0.52 18.06
CA ALA A 133 20.36 -0.57 19.53
C ALA A 133 19.61 -1.80 20.04
N TYR A 134 18.49 -2.17 19.42
CA TYR A 134 17.71 -3.35 19.80
C TYR A 134 18.48 -4.65 19.52
N VAL A 135 19.10 -4.78 18.35
CA VAL A 135 19.93 -5.96 18.03
C VAL A 135 21.15 -6.01 18.95
N ALA A 136 21.80 -4.87 19.25
CA ALA A 136 22.91 -4.83 20.21
C ALA A 136 22.49 -5.33 21.60
N ARG A 137 21.30 -4.93 22.09
CA ARG A 137 20.75 -5.42 23.36
C ARG A 137 20.48 -6.93 23.34
N ILE A 138 19.98 -7.46 22.23
CA ILE A 138 19.74 -8.91 22.07
C ILE A 138 21.07 -9.67 22.09
N LEU A 139 22.09 -9.17 21.39
CA LEU A 139 23.43 -9.77 21.36
C LEU A 139 24.14 -9.75 22.71
N ASP A 140 23.93 -8.69 23.50
CA ASP A 140 24.43 -8.59 24.87
C ASP A 140 23.81 -9.69 25.75
N GLN A 141 22.49 -9.90 25.63
CA GLN A 141 21.80 -11.00 26.31
C GLN A 141 22.28 -12.37 25.83
N GLN A 142 22.42 -12.57 24.52
CA GLN A 142 22.98 -13.79 23.95
C GLN A 142 24.42 -14.04 24.43
N GLY A 143 25.23 -12.99 24.58
CA GLY A 143 26.61 -13.08 25.06
C GLY A 143 26.75 -13.70 26.46
N THR A 144 25.68 -13.78 27.25
CA THR A 144 25.68 -14.45 28.55
C THR A 144 25.71 -15.98 28.46
N PHE A 145 25.24 -16.56 27.34
CA PHE A 145 25.12 -18.01 27.12
C PHE A 145 25.72 -18.50 25.80
N VAL A 146 26.24 -17.61 24.95
CA VAL A 146 26.95 -17.97 23.73
C VAL A 146 28.46 -17.91 23.99
N PRO A 147 29.23 -18.97 23.67
CA PRO A 147 30.67 -18.91 23.84
C PRO A 147 31.29 -17.92 22.84
N PRO A 148 32.34 -17.16 23.23
CA PRO A 148 32.92 -16.14 22.37
C PRO A 148 33.63 -16.70 21.13
N TYR A 149 33.95 -18.01 21.12
CA TYR A 149 34.73 -18.64 20.05
C TYR A 149 34.19 -20.04 19.73
N GLU A 150 34.17 -20.38 18.44
CA GLU A 150 33.69 -21.67 17.89
C GLU A 150 34.46 -22.88 18.49
N PHE A 151 35.75 -22.74 18.79
CA PHE A 151 36.54 -23.85 19.34
C PHE A 151 36.04 -24.32 20.71
N ARG A 152 35.36 -23.47 21.50
CA ARG A 152 34.78 -23.88 22.78
C ARG A 152 33.61 -24.84 22.62
N CYS A 153 32.95 -24.87 21.46
CA CYS A 153 31.91 -25.84 21.14
C CYS A 153 32.43 -27.29 21.01
N ARG A 154 33.75 -27.50 20.90
CA ARG A 154 34.34 -28.86 20.90
C ARG A 154 34.35 -29.49 22.30
N ASN A 155 34.33 -28.68 23.35
CA ASN A 155 34.32 -29.13 24.74
C ASN A 155 33.14 -28.50 25.50
N LEU A 156 31.94 -28.72 24.96
CA LEU A 156 30.67 -28.22 25.52
C LEU A 156 30.54 -28.54 27.00
N ARG A 157 30.80 -29.79 27.38
CA ARG A 157 30.72 -30.24 28.78
C ARG A 157 31.70 -29.53 29.71
N GLY A 158 32.82 -29.00 29.21
CA GLY A 158 33.76 -28.24 30.04
C GLY A 158 33.33 -26.80 30.29
N TRP A 159 32.63 -26.18 29.33
CA TRP A 159 32.31 -24.76 29.37
C TRP A 159 30.86 -24.48 29.82
N ASP A 160 29.91 -25.28 29.37
CA ASP A 160 28.46 -25.13 29.59
C ASP A 160 28.02 -25.59 31.00
N ARG A 161 28.93 -26.20 31.78
CA ARG A 161 28.69 -26.70 33.15
C ARG A 161 28.47 -25.61 34.19
N THR A 162 28.85 -24.35 33.92
CA THR A 162 28.64 -23.25 34.86
C THR A 162 27.16 -22.95 35.09
N TRP A 163 26.28 -23.41 34.19
CA TRP A 163 24.83 -23.32 34.29
C TRP A 163 24.25 -24.49 35.11
N SER A 164 24.61 -24.56 36.40
CA SER A 164 24.03 -25.30 37.55
C SER A 164 23.21 -26.61 37.33
N GLY A 165 23.53 -27.45 36.36
CA GLY A 165 22.90 -28.76 36.13
C GLY A 165 23.88 -29.79 35.56
N ASP A 166 23.50 -31.07 35.57
CA ASP A 166 24.36 -32.17 35.09
C ASP A 166 24.65 -32.06 33.58
N ASN A 167 23.73 -31.48 32.81
CA ASN A 167 23.86 -31.21 31.37
C ASN A 167 23.67 -29.70 31.10
N GLY A 168 24.57 -29.11 30.31
CA GLY A 168 24.48 -27.72 29.87
C GLY A 168 23.36 -27.47 28.85
N TYR A 169 23.06 -26.20 28.53
CA TYR A 169 21.94 -25.81 27.67
C TYR A 169 21.98 -26.48 26.29
N PHE A 170 23.13 -26.46 25.61
CA PHE A 170 23.23 -26.95 24.24
C PHE A 170 23.09 -28.48 24.16
N VAL A 171 23.66 -29.18 25.13
CA VAL A 171 23.52 -30.64 25.28
C VAL A 171 22.04 -30.99 25.49
N TYR A 172 21.39 -30.30 26.43
CA TYR A 172 19.99 -30.52 26.74
C TYR A 172 19.06 -30.27 25.54
N ALA A 173 19.24 -29.14 24.84
CA ALA A 173 18.42 -28.77 23.69
C ALA A 173 18.49 -29.82 22.58
N VAL A 174 19.69 -30.36 22.32
CA VAL A 174 19.95 -31.29 21.22
C VAL A 174 19.59 -32.74 21.56
N GLU A 175 19.84 -33.18 22.80
CA GLU A 175 19.34 -34.47 23.31
C GLU A 175 17.83 -34.54 23.16
N ARG A 176 17.14 -33.44 23.48
CA ARG A 176 15.69 -33.37 23.48
C ARG A 176 15.08 -33.26 22.08
N ALA A 177 15.77 -32.60 21.16
CA ALA A 177 15.44 -32.63 19.73
C ALA A 177 15.65 -34.02 19.08
N GLY A 178 16.09 -35.04 19.85
CA GLY A 178 16.34 -36.39 19.36
C GLY A 178 17.62 -36.49 18.52
N ARG A 179 18.56 -35.54 18.67
CA ARG A 179 19.78 -35.45 17.87
C ARG A 179 21.05 -35.35 18.70
N PRO A 180 21.26 -36.15 19.76
CA PRO A 180 22.35 -35.98 20.73
C PRO A 180 23.77 -35.88 20.13
N LYS A 181 23.99 -36.41 18.91
CA LYS A 181 25.28 -36.32 18.20
C LYS A 181 25.57 -34.95 17.57
N GLU A 182 24.60 -34.04 17.52
CA GLU A 182 24.70 -32.73 16.87
C GLU A 182 25.02 -31.58 17.84
N GLU A 183 25.32 -31.86 19.11
CA GLU A 183 25.50 -30.84 20.17
C GLU A 183 26.54 -29.77 19.80
N GLY A 184 27.72 -30.19 19.32
CA GLY A 184 28.79 -29.30 18.88
C GLY A 184 28.43 -28.49 17.64
N HIS A 185 27.65 -29.08 16.73
CA HIS A 185 27.18 -28.40 15.52
C HIS A 185 26.15 -27.31 15.86
N PHE A 186 25.21 -27.59 16.76
CA PHE A 186 24.22 -26.61 17.21
C PHE A 186 24.89 -25.43 17.94
N CYS A 187 25.84 -25.69 18.84
CA CYS A 187 26.65 -24.64 19.46
C CYS A 187 27.38 -23.79 18.40
N THR A 188 27.98 -24.43 17.39
CA THR A 188 28.69 -23.74 16.31
C THR A 188 27.77 -22.82 15.50
N LEU A 189 26.54 -23.26 15.23
CA LEU A 189 25.53 -22.45 14.55
C LEU A 189 25.14 -21.22 15.37
N VAL A 190 24.92 -21.37 16.68
CA VAL A 190 24.60 -20.25 17.58
C VAL A 190 25.76 -19.26 17.70
N VAL A 191 27.01 -19.73 17.75
CA VAL A 191 28.19 -18.84 17.71
C VAL A 191 28.24 -18.05 16.40
N ARG A 192 27.97 -18.71 15.26
CA ARG A 192 27.94 -18.03 13.95
C ARG A 192 26.80 -17.02 13.86
N GLU A 193 25.62 -17.36 14.38
CA GLU A 193 24.49 -16.45 14.50
C GLU A 193 24.90 -15.18 15.26
N TRP A 194 25.50 -15.34 16.44
CA TRP A 194 25.97 -14.23 17.26
C TRP A 194 27.03 -13.38 16.53
N GLN A 195 27.98 -14.01 15.84
CA GLN A 195 28.98 -13.29 15.03
C GLN A 195 28.35 -12.48 13.90
N TYR A 196 27.37 -13.05 13.18
CA TYR A 196 26.63 -12.30 12.15
C TYR A 196 25.85 -11.14 12.75
N GLY A 197 25.20 -11.34 13.91
CA GLY A 197 24.52 -10.27 14.60
C GLY A 197 25.49 -9.15 15.01
N VAL A 198 26.68 -9.46 15.54
CA VAL A 198 27.72 -8.47 15.86
C VAL A 198 28.12 -7.68 14.61
N ALA A 199 28.37 -8.36 13.49
CA ALA A 199 28.68 -7.70 12.23
C ALA A 199 27.55 -6.76 11.78
N ILE A 200 26.30 -7.23 11.86
CA ILE A 200 25.11 -6.42 11.55
C ILE A 200 25.07 -5.16 12.41
N VAL A 201 25.25 -5.27 13.73
CA VAL A 201 25.23 -4.11 14.65
C VAL A 201 26.32 -3.10 14.31
N VAL A 202 27.55 -3.56 14.04
CA VAL A 202 28.66 -2.67 13.67
C VAL A 202 28.34 -1.91 12.39
N PHE A 203 27.94 -2.61 11.32
CA PHE A 203 27.65 -1.98 10.04
C PHE A 203 26.38 -1.11 10.08
N TYR A 204 25.33 -1.51 10.77
CA TYR A 204 24.13 -0.67 10.95
C TYR A 204 24.42 0.59 11.77
N SER A 205 25.25 0.49 12.81
CA SER A 205 25.68 1.65 13.59
C SER A 205 26.47 2.64 12.73
N LEU A 206 27.34 2.14 11.85
CA LEU A 206 28.07 2.97 10.88
C LEU A 206 27.14 3.63 9.85
N VAL A 207 26.15 2.88 9.33
CA VAL A 207 25.14 3.43 8.43
C VAL A 207 24.35 4.54 9.12
N ALA A 208 23.83 4.29 10.32
CA ALA A 208 23.09 5.28 11.09
C ALA A 208 23.94 6.54 11.35
N LEU A 209 25.21 6.36 11.74
CA LEU A 209 26.15 7.47 11.95
C LEU A 209 26.31 8.33 10.69
N PHE A 210 26.56 7.72 9.53
CA PHE A 210 26.69 8.46 8.27
C PHE A 210 25.38 9.15 7.85
N GLU A 211 24.23 8.53 8.10
CA GLU A 211 22.94 9.16 7.84
C GLU A 211 22.67 10.36 8.74
N TRP A 212 23.03 10.28 10.03
CA TRP A 212 22.98 11.42 10.95
C TRP A 212 23.92 12.54 10.50
N PHE A 213 25.15 12.24 10.08
CA PHE A 213 26.05 13.25 9.54
C PHE A 213 25.52 13.89 8.25
N ALA A 214 24.96 13.09 7.32
CA ALA A 214 24.33 13.59 6.10
C ALA A 214 23.12 14.49 6.42
N PHE A 215 22.35 14.15 7.45
CA PHE A 215 21.24 14.98 7.92
C PHE A 215 21.74 16.30 8.53
N LEU A 216 22.67 16.26 9.49
CA LEU A 216 23.17 17.44 10.20
C LEU A 216 23.86 18.43 9.27
N THR A 217 24.68 17.94 8.33
CA THR A 217 25.35 18.78 7.33
C THR A 217 24.35 19.51 6.43
N MET A 218 23.27 18.83 6.03
CA MET A 218 22.24 19.36 5.14
C MET A 218 21.13 20.13 5.87
N ALA A 219 20.93 19.92 7.17
CA ALA A 219 19.90 20.59 7.96
C ALA A 219 20.04 22.12 7.91
N SER A 220 21.28 22.61 7.93
CA SER A 220 21.61 24.03 7.76
C SER A 220 21.11 24.62 6.43
N SER A 221 21.07 23.81 5.37
CA SER A 221 20.71 24.19 4.00
C SER A 221 19.27 23.82 3.63
N SER A 222 18.53 23.20 4.55
CA SER A 222 17.20 22.62 4.29
C SER A 222 16.17 23.66 3.85
N ARG A 223 16.24 24.89 4.38
CA ARG A 223 15.28 25.98 4.09
C ARG A 223 15.12 26.25 2.60
N TYR A 224 16.16 26.08 1.79
CA TYR A 224 16.14 26.35 0.35
C TYR A 224 15.86 25.11 -0.51
N GLN A 225 15.96 23.90 0.06
CA GLN A 225 15.90 22.66 -0.69
C GLN A 225 14.57 21.89 -0.52
N ILE A 226 13.82 22.16 0.56
CA ILE A 226 12.59 21.42 0.89
C ILE A 226 11.55 21.48 -0.24
N GLU A 227 11.29 22.65 -0.81
CA GLU A 227 10.21 22.84 -1.80
C GLU A 227 10.44 22.05 -3.11
N PRO A 228 11.60 22.17 -3.80
CA PRO A 228 11.85 21.40 -5.03
C PRO A 228 12.01 19.89 -4.75
N GLN A 229 12.61 19.51 -3.61
CA GLN A 229 12.77 18.10 -3.27
C GLN A 229 11.42 17.45 -2.92
N ARG A 230 10.54 18.15 -2.19
CA ARG A 230 9.19 17.67 -1.88
C ARG A 230 8.40 17.37 -3.16
N ARG A 231 8.45 18.26 -4.15
CA ARG A 231 7.81 17.99 -5.46
C ARG A 231 8.39 16.77 -6.15
N LYS A 232 9.73 16.61 -6.14
CA LYS A 232 10.39 15.43 -6.71
C LYS A 232 9.96 14.16 -5.98
N LEU A 233 9.92 14.17 -4.65
CA LEU A 233 9.54 13.03 -3.81
C LEU A 233 8.07 12.65 -4.02
N ILE A 234 7.16 13.62 -4.11
CA ILE A 234 5.75 13.37 -4.47
C ILE A 234 5.65 12.74 -5.86
N ASN A 235 6.42 13.22 -6.84
CA ASN A 235 6.43 12.65 -8.19
C ASN A 235 7.01 11.23 -8.21
N THR A 236 8.12 10.98 -7.51
CA THR A 236 8.69 9.64 -7.39
C THR A 236 7.74 8.69 -6.67
N PHE A 237 7.07 9.15 -5.60
CA PHE A 237 6.06 8.37 -4.90
C PHE A 237 4.89 8.03 -5.82
N LYS A 238 4.39 9.00 -6.61
CA LYS A 238 3.40 8.72 -7.66
C LYS A 238 3.89 7.67 -8.65
N SER A 239 5.15 7.73 -9.09
CA SER A 239 5.74 6.71 -9.96
C SER A 239 5.81 5.33 -9.30
N VAL A 240 6.18 5.25 -8.02
CA VAL A 240 6.20 3.99 -7.27
C VAL A 240 4.79 3.43 -7.07
N CYS A 241 3.80 4.27 -6.77
CA CYS A 241 2.39 3.87 -6.70
C CYS A 241 1.82 3.44 -8.05
N LEU A 242 2.44 3.81 -9.17
CA LEU A 242 2.09 3.30 -10.50
C LEU A 242 2.69 1.92 -10.77
N ILE A 243 3.70 1.45 -10.04
CA ILE A 243 4.31 0.12 -10.24
C ILE A 243 3.28 -1.02 -10.16
N PRO A 244 2.37 -1.08 -9.15
CA PRO A 244 1.32 -2.09 -9.12
C PRO A 244 0.38 -2.01 -10.34
N SER A 245 0.05 -0.80 -10.79
CA SER A 245 -0.77 -0.60 -11.99
C SER A 245 -0.03 -1.11 -13.24
N MET A 246 1.26 -0.81 -13.37
CA MET A 246 2.10 -1.32 -14.45
C MET A 246 2.26 -2.83 -14.39
N ALA A 247 2.37 -3.42 -13.19
CA ALA A 247 2.40 -4.87 -13.02
C ALA A 247 1.08 -5.52 -13.47
N ILE A 248 -0.07 -4.93 -13.14
CA ILE A 248 -1.39 -5.40 -13.63
C ILE A 248 -1.47 -5.28 -15.16
N ILE A 249 -1.01 -4.18 -15.74
CA ILE A 249 -0.96 -4.00 -17.19
C ILE A 249 -0.03 -5.04 -17.84
N PHE A 250 1.11 -5.32 -17.24
CA PHE A 250 2.07 -6.31 -17.73
C PHE A 250 1.52 -7.73 -17.65
N VAL A 251 0.90 -8.11 -16.53
CA VAL A 251 0.22 -9.40 -16.35
C VAL A 251 -0.92 -9.53 -17.38
N ARG A 252 -1.72 -8.48 -17.58
CA ARG A 252 -2.74 -8.45 -18.63
C ARG A 252 -2.14 -8.61 -20.02
N ALA A 253 -1.03 -7.92 -20.32
CA ALA A 253 -0.37 -8.03 -21.61
C ALA A 253 0.10 -9.47 -21.86
N ILE A 254 0.74 -10.10 -20.87
CA ILE A 254 1.21 -11.49 -20.98
C ILE A 254 0.07 -12.49 -21.07
N LEU A 255 -0.95 -12.39 -20.22
CA LEU A 255 -2.00 -13.41 -20.13
C LEU A 255 -3.11 -13.23 -21.15
N TYR A 256 -3.39 -12.01 -21.61
CA TYR A 256 -4.50 -11.71 -22.51
C TYR A 256 -4.03 -11.31 -23.90
N ASP A 257 -3.10 -10.36 -24.01
CA ASP A 257 -2.70 -9.81 -25.30
C ASP A 257 -1.72 -10.73 -26.04
N THR A 258 -0.78 -11.39 -25.34
CA THR A 258 0.15 -12.34 -25.97
C THR A 258 -0.57 -13.52 -26.61
N PRO A 259 -1.52 -14.23 -25.95
CA PRO A 259 -2.26 -15.31 -26.60
C PRO A 259 -3.14 -14.81 -27.75
N ARG A 260 -3.71 -13.61 -27.63
CA ARG A 260 -4.51 -12.99 -28.70
C ARG A 260 -3.64 -12.68 -29.92
N TRP A 261 -2.43 -12.16 -29.71
CA TRP A 261 -1.49 -11.85 -30.77
C TRP A 261 -0.95 -13.13 -31.41
N LEU A 262 -0.52 -14.11 -30.60
CA LEU A 262 -0.10 -15.44 -31.07
C LEU A 262 -1.19 -16.16 -31.87
N TYR A 263 -2.43 -16.14 -31.38
CA TYR A 263 -3.59 -16.69 -32.08
C TYR A 263 -3.79 -16.01 -33.44
N ARG A 264 -3.62 -14.68 -33.52
CA ARG A 264 -3.78 -13.94 -34.78
C ARG A 264 -2.64 -14.20 -35.75
N ALA A 265 -1.39 -14.12 -35.30
CA ALA A 265 -0.20 -14.16 -36.14
C ALA A 265 0.17 -15.59 -36.58
N TYR A 266 0.19 -16.57 -35.66
CA TYR A 266 0.85 -17.86 -35.92
C TYR A 266 -0.10 -19.03 -36.16
N LEU A 267 -1.37 -18.95 -35.75
CA LEU A 267 -2.25 -20.12 -35.88
C LEU A 267 -2.80 -20.29 -37.31
N PRO A 268 -2.75 -21.51 -37.90
CA PRO A 268 -3.38 -21.82 -39.18
C PRO A 268 -4.89 -21.59 -39.17
N THR A 269 -5.46 -21.21 -40.31
CA THR A 269 -6.89 -20.90 -40.44
C THR A 269 -7.81 -22.07 -40.09
N THR A 270 -7.35 -23.31 -40.28
CA THR A 270 -8.08 -24.54 -39.94
C THR A 270 -8.31 -24.69 -38.44
N ILE A 271 -7.28 -24.48 -37.62
CA ILE A 271 -7.36 -24.53 -36.15
C ILE A 271 -8.16 -23.33 -35.64
N LYS A 272 -7.96 -22.14 -36.23
CA LYS A 272 -8.73 -20.93 -35.88
C LYS A 272 -10.25 -21.14 -36.01
N ARG A 273 -10.71 -21.88 -37.04
CA ARG A 273 -12.14 -22.17 -37.24
C ARG A 273 -12.71 -23.07 -36.14
N LYS A 274 -12.00 -24.13 -35.75
CA LYS A 274 -12.41 -25.03 -34.65
C LYS A 274 -12.54 -24.28 -33.31
N ILE A 275 -11.55 -23.46 -32.98
CA ILE A 275 -11.58 -22.63 -31.76
C ILE A 275 -12.74 -21.62 -31.79
N ARG A 276 -13.00 -20.98 -32.93
CA ARG A 276 -14.15 -20.05 -33.08
C ARG A 276 -15.49 -20.76 -32.92
N ALA A 277 -15.64 -21.97 -33.46
CA ALA A 277 -16.84 -22.77 -33.28
C ALA A 277 -17.05 -23.13 -31.81
N GLY A 278 -16.00 -23.61 -31.12
CA GLY A 278 -16.04 -23.90 -29.69
C GLY A 278 -16.40 -22.67 -28.84
N ARG A 279 -15.81 -21.50 -29.12
CA ARG A 279 -16.17 -20.25 -28.43
C ARG A 279 -17.63 -19.84 -28.68
N ARG A 280 -18.13 -19.94 -29.91
CA ARG A 280 -19.54 -19.62 -30.22
C ARG A 280 -20.49 -20.56 -29.47
N LEU A 281 -20.13 -21.85 -29.36
CA LEU A 281 -20.89 -22.81 -28.57
C LEU A 281 -20.87 -22.45 -27.08
N ALA A 282 -19.69 -22.17 -26.52
CA ALA A 282 -19.56 -21.77 -25.11
C ALA A 282 -20.34 -20.50 -24.77
N ILE A 283 -20.30 -19.48 -25.62
CA ILE A 283 -21.11 -18.25 -25.44
C ILE A 283 -22.60 -18.57 -25.50
N LYS A 284 -23.05 -19.40 -26.47
CA LYS A 284 -24.45 -19.80 -26.55
C LYS A 284 -24.90 -20.60 -25.32
N VAL A 285 -24.05 -21.48 -24.80
CA VAL A 285 -24.32 -22.22 -23.57
C VAL A 285 -24.38 -21.28 -22.37
N ALA A 286 -23.44 -20.34 -22.25
CA ALA A 286 -23.44 -19.37 -21.16
C ALA A 286 -24.69 -18.48 -21.19
N VAL A 287 -25.06 -17.95 -22.36
CA VAL A 287 -26.28 -17.16 -22.53
C VAL A 287 -27.53 -18.00 -22.25
N ALA A 288 -27.56 -19.26 -22.68
CA ALA A 288 -28.69 -20.16 -22.40
C ALA A 288 -28.83 -20.46 -20.90
N VAL A 289 -27.71 -20.62 -20.18
CA VAL A 289 -27.70 -20.78 -18.72
C VAL A 289 -28.18 -19.50 -18.05
N GLU A 290 -27.69 -18.33 -18.46
CA GLU A 290 -28.13 -17.04 -17.92
C GLU A 290 -29.63 -16.82 -18.13
N GLN A 291 -30.12 -17.08 -19.35
CA GLN A 291 -31.55 -17.03 -19.68
C GLN A 291 -32.36 -18.02 -18.84
N LYS A 292 -31.87 -19.25 -18.65
CA LYS A 292 -32.53 -20.25 -17.81
C LYS A 292 -32.62 -19.78 -16.37
N THR A 293 -31.52 -19.26 -15.81
CA THR A 293 -31.51 -18.69 -14.45
C THR A 293 -32.40 -17.47 -14.32
N GLU A 294 -32.47 -16.62 -15.35
CA GLU A 294 -33.39 -15.47 -15.36
C GLU A 294 -34.85 -15.93 -15.44
N THR A 295 -35.17 -16.96 -16.22
CA THR A 295 -36.52 -17.54 -16.26
C THR A 295 -36.89 -18.23 -14.97
N GLU A 296 -35.96 -18.93 -14.32
CA GLU A 296 -36.19 -19.57 -13.01
C GLU A 296 -36.34 -18.52 -11.91
N LEU A 297 -35.53 -17.46 -11.88
CA LEU A 297 -35.69 -16.32 -10.97
C LEU A 297 -37.00 -15.57 -11.20
N ARG A 298 -37.42 -15.40 -12.45
CA ARG A 298 -38.73 -14.82 -12.79
C ARG A 298 -39.88 -15.73 -12.35
N ALA A 299 -39.74 -17.05 -12.49
CA ALA A 299 -40.73 -18.03 -12.01
C ALA A 299 -40.83 -18.01 -10.48
N TRP A 300 -39.69 -18.00 -9.78
CA TRP A 300 -39.62 -17.95 -8.32
C TRP A 300 -40.18 -16.64 -7.75
N GLY A 301 -39.92 -15.52 -8.43
CA GLY A 301 -40.50 -14.21 -8.09
C GLY A 301 -41.98 -14.06 -8.48
N SER A 302 -42.53 -14.97 -9.30
CA SER A 302 -43.92 -14.90 -9.79
C SER A 302 -44.93 -15.66 -8.91
N GLU A 303 -44.50 -16.64 -8.11
CA GLU A 303 -45.39 -17.29 -7.13
C GLU A 303 -45.75 -16.39 -5.95
N GLN A 304 -44.93 -15.37 -5.64
CA GLN A 304 -45.19 -14.42 -4.54
C GLN A 304 -45.49 -12.99 -4.99
N ARG A 305 -45.49 -12.72 -6.30
CA ARG A 305 -46.10 -11.53 -6.89
C ARG A 305 -47.08 -11.98 -7.96
N GLN A 306 -48.35 -12.08 -7.56
CA GLN A 306 -49.45 -11.85 -8.51
C GLN A 306 -49.20 -10.49 -9.17
N ARG A 307 -48.50 -10.50 -10.32
CA ARG A 307 -48.51 -9.38 -11.25
C ARG A 307 -49.98 -9.25 -11.65
N TYR A 308 -50.60 -8.19 -11.14
CA TYR A 308 -51.90 -7.73 -11.57
C TYR A 308 -51.87 -7.62 -13.09
N VAL A 309 -52.41 -8.64 -13.76
CA VAL A 309 -52.65 -8.63 -15.19
C VAL A 309 -53.64 -7.48 -15.43
N ASP A 310 -53.30 -6.60 -16.37
CA ASP A 310 -54.23 -5.66 -16.99
C ASP A 310 -55.28 -6.46 -17.78
N GLY A 311 -56.12 -7.21 -17.07
CA GLY A 311 -57.38 -7.66 -17.60
C GLY A 311 -58.22 -6.42 -17.82
N GLU A 312 -58.70 -6.24 -19.06
CA GLU A 312 -59.76 -5.30 -19.37
C GLU A 312 -60.84 -5.41 -18.27
N PRO A 313 -61.24 -4.29 -17.64
CA PRO A 313 -62.26 -4.36 -16.61
C PRO A 313 -63.55 -4.84 -17.26
N LYS A 314 -63.92 -6.10 -17.00
CA LYS A 314 -65.25 -6.64 -17.30
C LYS A 314 -66.36 -5.90 -16.53
N ASP A 315 -65.99 -5.13 -15.52
CA ASP A 315 -66.90 -4.40 -14.66
C ASP A 315 -67.03 -2.92 -15.04
N ARG A 316 -68.27 -2.41 -14.90
CA ARG A 316 -68.67 -1.04 -15.21
C ARG A 316 -67.67 -0.04 -14.62
N ILE A 317 -67.05 0.75 -15.50
CA ILE A 317 -66.13 1.82 -15.11
C ILE A 317 -66.89 2.77 -14.17
N PRO A 318 -66.37 3.06 -12.95
CA PRO A 318 -67.05 3.95 -12.03
C PRO A 318 -67.20 5.33 -12.67
N PRO A 319 -68.34 6.03 -12.47
CA PRO A 319 -68.63 7.30 -13.14
C PRO A 319 -67.56 8.35 -12.90
N LEU A 320 -66.91 8.33 -11.72
CA LEU A 320 -65.78 9.20 -11.39
C LEU A 320 -64.56 8.92 -12.29
N ALA A 321 -64.21 7.66 -12.56
CA ALA A 321 -63.11 7.33 -13.46
C ALA A 321 -63.43 7.74 -14.91
N ARG A 322 -64.71 7.64 -15.31
CA ARG A 322 -65.15 8.11 -16.63
C ARG A 322 -65.06 9.64 -16.76
N PHE A 323 -65.43 10.37 -15.70
CA PHE A 323 -65.32 11.83 -15.65
C PHE A 323 -63.86 12.28 -15.69
N LEU A 324 -63.00 11.71 -14.83
CA LEU A 324 -61.57 12.00 -14.79
C LEU A 324 -60.82 11.49 -16.03
N GLY A 325 -61.44 10.61 -16.82
CA GLY A 325 -60.92 10.12 -18.10
C GLY A 325 -60.80 11.22 -19.14
N ASN A 326 -61.61 12.28 -19.02
CA ASN A 326 -61.40 13.50 -19.78
C ASN A 326 -60.24 14.29 -19.15
N TYR A 327 -59.13 14.37 -19.87
CA TYR A 327 -57.90 14.99 -19.40
C TYR A 327 -58.11 16.46 -18.99
N ASP A 328 -58.94 17.20 -19.71
CA ASP A 328 -59.20 18.61 -19.40
C ASP A 328 -59.97 18.77 -18.08
N ALA A 329 -60.95 17.89 -17.83
CA ALA A 329 -61.68 17.84 -16.56
C ALA A 329 -60.76 17.45 -15.40
N LEU A 330 -59.84 16.51 -15.63
CA LEU A 330 -58.83 16.13 -14.65
C LEU A 330 -57.89 17.29 -14.32
N ILE A 331 -57.41 18.02 -15.33
CA ILE A 331 -56.51 19.17 -15.11
C ILE A 331 -57.21 20.30 -14.36
N LEU A 332 -58.48 20.60 -14.69
CA LEU A 332 -59.28 21.59 -13.95
C LEU A 332 -59.47 21.19 -12.48
N LEU A 333 -59.71 19.90 -12.21
CA LEU A 333 -59.84 19.40 -10.83
C LEU A 333 -58.50 19.46 -10.09
N VAL A 334 -57.41 19.10 -10.76
CA VAL A 334 -56.04 19.14 -10.22
C VAL A 334 -55.58 20.56 -9.89
N GLN A 335 -56.10 21.60 -10.56
CA GLN A 335 -55.79 23.00 -10.22
C GLN A 335 -56.31 23.42 -8.84
N GLU A 336 -57.41 22.82 -8.39
CA GLU A 336 -58.05 23.12 -7.11
C GLU A 336 -57.63 22.14 -5.99
N LEU A 337 -56.87 21.08 -6.31
CA LEU A 337 -56.41 20.08 -5.36
C LEU A 337 -54.92 20.25 -5.04
N HIS A 338 -54.55 20.05 -3.77
CA HIS A 338 -53.14 19.97 -3.41
C HIS A 338 -52.51 18.69 -3.98
N TYR A 339 -51.20 18.71 -4.22
CA TYR A 339 -50.48 17.58 -4.82
C TYR A 339 -50.72 16.26 -4.06
N MET A 340 -50.77 16.34 -2.73
CA MET A 340 -51.05 15.18 -1.87
C MET A 340 -52.46 14.63 -2.07
N ASP A 341 -53.44 15.50 -2.35
CA ASP A 341 -54.82 15.09 -2.57
C ASP A 341 -54.98 14.39 -3.92
N VAL A 342 -54.21 14.79 -4.93
CA VAL A 342 -54.15 14.07 -6.22
C VAL A 342 -53.56 12.67 -6.05
N LEU A 343 -52.55 12.51 -5.20
CA LEU A 343 -52.01 11.19 -4.86
C LEU A 343 -53.01 10.33 -4.08
N MET A 344 -53.79 10.94 -3.18
CA MET A 344 -54.85 10.25 -2.44
C MET A 344 -56.02 9.88 -3.36
N LEU A 345 -56.38 10.76 -4.30
CA LEU A 345 -57.39 10.49 -5.34
C LEU A 345 -56.98 9.29 -6.19
N ALA A 346 -55.72 9.22 -6.61
CA ALA A 346 -55.17 8.08 -7.35
C ALA A 346 -55.13 6.78 -6.53
N ARG A 347 -55.36 6.81 -5.22
CA ARG A 347 -55.45 5.61 -4.36
C ARG A 347 -56.89 5.16 -4.10
N THR A 348 -57.90 5.94 -4.47
CA THR A 348 -59.32 5.64 -4.17
C THR A 348 -59.83 4.38 -4.86
N CYS A 349 -59.55 4.17 -6.15
CA CYS A 349 -59.87 2.93 -6.85
C CYS A 349 -58.96 2.69 -8.06
N LYS A 350 -58.89 1.43 -8.54
CA LYS A 350 -58.00 1.02 -9.64
C LYS A 350 -58.24 1.82 -10.92
N SER A 351 -59.51 2.03 -11.29
CA SER A 351 -59.88 2.76 -12.51
C SER A 351 -59.51 4.25 -12.40
N VAL A 352 -59.69 4.87 -11.24
CA VAL A 352 -59.25 6.25 -11.01
C VAL A 352 -57.72 6.34 -11.00
N ARG A 353 -57.02 5.38 -10.40
CA ARG A 353 -55.54 5.34 -10.45
C ARG A 353 -55.01 5.34 -11.87
N ASN A 354 -55.52 4.45 -12.72
CA ASN A 354 -55.05 4.31 -14.10
C ASN A 354 -55.37 5.54 -14.95
N VAL A 355 -56.45 6.24 -14.63
CA VAL A 355 -56.85 7.48 -15.30
C VAL A 355 -56.03 8.68 -14.83
N VAL A 356 -55.75 8.78 -13.53
CA VAL A 356 -55.02 9.91 -12.94
C VAL A 356 -53.51 9.73 -13.15
N LEU A 357 -52.95 8.59 -12.75
CA LEU A 357 -51.52 8.23 -12.80
C LEU A 357 -51.29 6.88 -13.49
N PRO A 358 -51.43 6.80 -14.83
CA PRO A 358 -51.11 5.60 -15.60
C PRO A 358 -49.65 5.17 -15.40
N SER A 359 -49.43 3.86 -15.27
CA SER A 359 -48.12 3.25 -15.03
C SER A 359 -47.08 3.55 -16.11
N HIS A 360 -47.51 3.73 -17.35
CA HIS A 360 -46.62 4.01 -18.49
C HIS A 360 -46.22 5.49 -18.62
N ASP A 361 -46.91 6.40 -17.92
CA ASP A 361 -46.68 7.86 -18.04
C ASP A 361 -46.62 8.55 -16.67
N PHE A 362 -46.24 7.79 -15.65
CA PHE A 362 -46.27 8.20 -14.25
C PHE A 362 -45.40 9.44 -14.00
N ASP A 363 -44.13 9.38 -14.41
CA ASP A 363 -43.15 10.45 -14.15
C ASP A 363 -43.52 11.76 -14.86
N ARG A 364 -44.01 11.67 -16.10
CA ARG A 364 -44.44 12.83 -16.89
C ARG A 364 -45.66 13.49 -16.25
N ARG A 365 -46.68 12.72 -15.88
CA ARG A 365 -47.92 13.26 -15.29
C ARG A 365 -47.71 13.82 -13.90
N LEU A 366 -46.85 13.23 -13.09
CA LEU A 366 -46.47 13.82 -11.80
C LEU A 366 -45.83 15.20 -11.97
N THR A 367 -44.99 15.38 -12.99
CA THR A 367 -44.36 16.66 -13.30
C THR A 367 -45.38 17.71 -13.77
N VAL A 368 -46.42 17.27 -14.48
CA VAL A 368 -47.52 18.15 -14.89
C VAL A 368 -48.39 18.51 -13.69
N PHE A 369 -48.79 17.54 -12.88
CA PHE A 369 -49.63 17.80 -11.71
C PHE A 369 -48.91 18.69 -10.69
N SER A 370 -47.63 18.48 -10.41
CA SER A 370 -46.89 19.38 -9.51
C SER A 370 -46.85 20.84 -10.01
N ARG A 371 -46.93 21.06 -11.33
CA ARG A 371 -47.01 22.41 -11.93
C ARG A 371 -48.39 23.05 -11.73
N TYR A 372 -49.46 22.27 -11.64
CA TYR A 372 -50.84 22.76 -11.57
C TYR A 372 -51.47 22.69 -10.17
N THR A 373 -51.04 21.79 -9.28
CA THR A 373 -51.60 21.60 -7.91
C THR A 373 -51.04 22.57 -6.87
N CYS A 374 -50.12 23.44 -7.27
CA CYS A 374 -49.60 24.51 -6.44
C CYS A 374 -49.91 25.82 -7.12
N GLY A 375 -51.13 26.31 -6.91
CA GLY A 375 -51.43 27.72 -7.13
C GLY A 375 -50.35 28.54 -6.39
N LYS A 376 -49.63 29.39 -7.12
CA LYS A 376 -48.85 30.45 -6.48
C LYS A 376 -49.85 31.24 -5.64
N HIS A 377 -49.90 31.00 -4.34
CA HIS A 377 -50.33 32.00 -3.39
C HIS A 377 -49.39 33.20 -3.58
N LYS A 378 -49.81 34.09 -4.49
CA LYS A 378 -49.77 35.52 -4.26
C LYS A 378 -51.05 35.91 -3.55
#